data_AF-A0A7W2TX93-F1
#
_entry.id   AF-A0A7W2TX93-F1
#
_cell.length_a   1.000
_cell.length_b   1.000
_cell.length_c   1.000
_cell.angle_alpha   90.00
_cell.angle_beta   90.00
_cell.angle_gamma   90.00
#
_symmetry.space_group_name_H-M   'P 1'
#
loop_
_entity.id
_entity.type
_entity.pdbx_description
1 polymer ?
#
loop_
_entity_poly.entity_id
_entity_poly.type
_entity_poly.pdbx_seq_one_letter_code
_entity_poly.pdbx_strand_id
1 'polypeptide(L)' 'MSTYTITFQSRETLPDRLEAIARELDLTPEQLIKRFISAGMAKLESNIGPSVPGETLEDFLVKNGVWKPENSQ' A
#
# COMPACT_ATOMS: atom_id res chain seq x y z
N MET A 1 -1.02 -4.66 -18.76
CA MET A 1 -1.06 -3.43 -17.94
C MET A 1 -2.28 -3.53 -17.06
N SER A 2 -2.09 -3.43 -15.74
CA SER A 2 -3.21 -3.41 -14.80
C SER A 2 -3.69 -1.97 -14.65
N THR A 3 -4.99 -1.74 -14.77
CA THR A 3 -5.60 -0.42 -14.56
C THR A 3 -6.39 -0.45 -13.26
N TYR A 4 -6.16 0.54 -12.40
CA TYR A 4 -6.92 0.73 -11.16
C TYR A 4 -7.73 2.01 -11.27
N THR A 5 -9.01 1.95 -10.92
CA THR A 5 -9.92 3.10 -10.93
C THR A 5 -10.28 3.46 -9.50
N ILE A 6 -10.06 4.71 -9.12
CA ILE A 6 -10.47 5.27 -7.83
C ILE A 6 -11.58 6.29 -8.12
N THR A 7 -12.73 6.13 -7.48
CA THR A 7 -13.90 6.99 -7.69
C THR A 7 -14.26 7.68 -6.37
N PHE A 8 -14.41 9.00 -6.43
CA PHE A 8 -14.84 9.81 -5.30
C PHE A 8 -16.27 10.27 -5.50
N GLN A 9 -17.02 10.45 -4.42
CA GLN A 9 -18.30 11.14 -4.47
C GLN A 9 -18.08 12.64 -4.64
N SER A 10 -18.96 13.30 -5.38
CA SER A 10 -18.86 14.73 -5.69
C SER A 10 -18.96 15.66 -4.46
N ARG A 11 -19.40 15.13 -3.31
CA ARG A 11 -19.52 15.87 -2.04
C ARG A 11 -18.33 15.63 -1.11
N GLU A 12 -17.43 14.73 -1.47
CA GLU A 12 -16.21 14.53 -0.69
C GLU A 12 -15.30 15.74 -0.89
N THR A 13 -14.70 16.21 0.21
CA THR A 13 -13.70 17.29 0.17
C THR A 13 -12.30 16.75 -0.13
N LEU A 14 -12.15 15.44 -0.18
CA LEU A 14 -10.86 14.78 -0.39
C LEU A 14 -10.26 15.12 -1.78
N PRO A 15 -11.03 15.12 -2.89
CA PRO A 15 -10.54 15.57 -4.20
C PRO A 15 -9.97 16.99 -4.15
N ASP A 16 -10.70 17.95 -3.56
CA ASP A 16 -10.25 19.34 -3.46
C ASP A 16 -8.94 19.48 -2.67
N ARG A 17 -8.83 18.74 -1.55
CA ARG A 17 -7.61 18.71 -0.74
C ARG A 17 -6.45 18.08 -1.52
N LEU A 18 -6.71 17.05 -2.31
CA LEU A 18 -5.70 16.36 -3.10
C LEU A 18 -5.18 17.27 -4.21
N GLU A 19 -6.05 18.03 -4.88
CA GLU A 19 -5.67 19.05 -5.86
C GLU A 19 -4.85 20.19 -5.24
N ALA A 20 -5.24 20.67 -4.05
CA ALA A 20 -4.52 21.72 -3.35
C ALA A 20 -3.08 21.30 -2.99
N ILE A 21 -2.92 20.10 -2.41
CA ILE A 21 -1.60 19.56 -2.06
C ILE A 21 -0.76 19.28 -3.30
N ALA A 22 -1.38 18.76 -4.37
CA ALA A 22 -0.68 18.51 -5.63
C ALA A 22 -0.11 19.83 -6.20
N ARG A 23 -0.90 20.91 -6.16
CA ARG A 23 -0.47 22.25 -6.60
C ARG A 23 0.68 22.81 -5.75
N GLU A 24 0.62 22.67 -4.43
CA GLU A 24 1.69 23.12 -3.53
C GLU A 24 3.02 22.41 -3.81
N LEU A 25 2.97 21.18 -4.33
CA LEU A 25 4.14 20.35 -4.62
C LEU A 25 4.57 20.38 -6.09
N ASP A 26 3.90 21.17 -6.94
CA ASP A 26 4.09 21.20 -8.40
C ASP A 26 3.94 19.80 -9.05
N LEU A 27 2.91 19.07 -8.62
CA LEU A 27 2.58 17.72 -9.08
C LEU A 27 1.16 17.67 -9.64
N THR A 28 0.87 16.64 -10.43
CA THR A 28 -0.52 16.26 -10.73
C THR A 28 -1.11 15.41 -9.59
N PRO A 29 -2.46 15.40 -9.43
CA PRO A 29 -3.16 14.51 -8.50
C PRO A 29 -2.72 13.03 -8.63
N GLU A 30 -2.55 12.53 -9.85
CA GLU A 30 -2.14 11.15 -10.11
C GLU A 30 -0.71 10.87 -9.65
N GLN A 31 0.20 11.82 -9.83
CA GLN A 31 1.58 11.72 -9.33
C GLN A 31 1.61 11.73 -7.81
N LEU A 32 0.78 12.56 -7.17
CA LEU A 32 0.64 12.59 -5.72
C LEU A 32 0.07 11.27 -5.18
N ILE A 33 -0.96 10.72 -5.81
CA ILE A 33 -1.55 9.41 -5.45
C ILE A 33 -0.49 8.30 -5.58
N LYS A 34 0.25 8.27 -6.69
CA LYS A 34 1.35 7.31 -6.87
C LYS A 34 2.41 7.46 -5.78
N ARG A 35 2.83 8.70 -5.48
CA ARG A 35 3.81 8.98 -4.42
C ARG A 35 3.32 8.50 -3.05
N PHE A 36 2.04 8.73 -2.73
CA PHE A 36 1.44 8.27 -1.48
C PHE A 36 1.41 6.75 -1.37
N ILE A 37 0.95 6.06 -2.42
CA ILE A 37 0.92 4.59 -2.47
C ILE A 37 2.33 4.03 -2.34
N SER A 38 3.29 4.52 -3.13
CA SER A 38 4.68 4.06 -3.07
C SER A 38 5.31 4.29 -1.70
N ALA A 39 5.08 5.45 -1.07
CA ALA A 39 5.58 5.73 0.27
C ALA A 39 4.95 4.84 1.35
N GLY A 40 3.65 4.53 1.22
CA GLY A 40 2.96 3.58 2.09
C GLY A 40 3.50 2.15 1.92
N MET A 41 3.76 1.72 0.69
CA MET A 41 4.33 0.41 0.37
C MET A 41 5.78 0.28 0.83
N ALA A 42 6.59 1.33 0.71
CA ALA A 42 7.97 1.33 1.22
C ALA A 42 8.03 1.12 2.75
N LYS A 43 7.00 1.56 3.49
CA LYS A 43 6.89 1.24 4.92
C LYS A 43 6.51 -0.23 5.16
N LEU A 44 5.78 -0.86 4.25
CA LEU A 44 5.51 -2.30 4.30
C LEU A 44 6.80 -3.12 4.14
N GLU A 45 7.70 -2.66 3.28
CA GLU A 45 9.01 -3.28 3.03
C GLU A 45 10.01 -3.15 4.20
N SER A 46 9.71 -2.35 5.22
CA SER A 46 10.55 -2.29 6.43
C SER A 46 10.49 -3.55 7.30
N ASN A 47 9.61 -4.51 6.98
CA ASN A 47 9.58 -5.85 7.57
C ASN A 47 10.47 -6.87 6.85
N ILE A 48 11.30 -6.46 5.89
CA ILE A 48 12.22 -7.37 5.19
C ILE A 48 13.54 -7.43 5.97
N GLY A 49 13.49 -7.96 7.19
CA GLY A 49 14.65 -8.59 7.81
C GLY A 49 14.99 -9.90 7.09
N PRO A 50 16.12 -10.57 7.40
CA PRO A 50 16.37 -11.91 6.86
C PRO A 50 15.17 -12.81 7.17
N SER A 51 14.77 -13.63 6.20
CA SER A 51 13.62 -14.51 6.38
C SER A 51 13.79 -15.40 7.61
N VAL A 52 12.72 -15.55 8.40
CA VAL A 52 12.70 -16.45 9.53
C VAL A 52 12.57 -17.88 9.00
N PRO A 53 13.49 -18.81 9.32
CA PRO A 53 13.38 -20.20 8.88
C PRO A 53 12.14 -20.88 9.49
N GLY A 54 11.46 -21.69 8.67
CA GLY A 54 10.33 -22.52 9.08
C GLY A 54 10.67 -24.01 9.10
N GLU A 55 9.91 -24.79 9.86
CA GLU A 55 10.02 -26.25 9.92
C GLU A 55 9.37 -26.92 8.69
N THR A 56 8.42 -26.22 8.04
CA THR A 56 7.77 -26.59 6.78
C THR A 56 7.66 -25.36 5.87
N LEU A 57 7.33 -25.57 4.58
CA LEU A 57 7.11 -24.46 3.64
C LEU A 57 5.97 -23.55 4.10
N GLU A 58 4.89 -24.11 4.63
CA GLU A 58 3.76 -23.35 5.15
C GLU A 58 4.15 -22.53 6.38
N ASP A 59 4.85 -23.15 7.34
CA ASP A 59 5.36 -22.47 8.54
C ASP A 59 6.31 -21.31 8.17
N PHE A 60 7.17 -21.52 7.16
CA PHE A 60 8.01 -20.46 6.61
C PHE A 60 7.17 -19.30 6.03
N LEU A 61 6.13 -19.59 5.25
CA LEU A 61 5.28 -18.56 4.63
C LEU A 61 4.46 -17.78 5.67
N VAL A 62 3.99 -18.45 6.73
CA VAL A 62 3.27 -17.79 7.84
C VAL A 62 4.23 -16.92 8.66
N LYS A 63 5.40 -17.43 9.04
CA LYS A 63 6.41 -16.69 9.83
C LYS A 63 6.95 -15.44 9.13
N ASN A 64 6.97 -15.45 7.80
CA ASN A 64 7.40 -14.31 6.98
C ASN A 64 6.23 -13.43 6.50
N GLY A 65 5.02 -13.62 7.04
CA GLY A 65 3.87 -12.77 6.77
C GLY A 65 3.27 -12.89 5.36
N VAL A 66 3.62 -13.96 4.62
CA VAL A 66 3.13 -14.24 3.27
C VAL A 66 1.75 -14.89 3.31
N TRP A 67 1.49 -15.74 4.32
CA TRP A 67 0.22 -16.43 4.52
C TRP A 67 -0.38 -16.20 5.91
N LYS A 68 -1.70 -16.30 6.00
CA LYS A 68 -2.44 -16.32 7.28
C LYS A 68 -2.52 -17.76 7.80
N PRO A 69 -2.44 -17.98 9.13
CA PRO A 69 -2.67 -19.31 9.69
C PRO A 69 -4.13 -19.75 9.46
N GLU A 70 -4.33 -21.04 9.14
CA GLU A 70 -5.64 -21.64 8.86
C GLU A 70 -6.68 -21.42 9.97
N ASN A 71 -6.26 -21.15 11.21
CA ASN A 71 -7.13 -20.98 12.38
C ASN A 71 -7.32 -19.53 12.86
N SER A 72 -7.13 -18.52 11.99
CA SER A 72 -7.40 -17.12 12.36
C SER A 72 -8.86 -16.73 12.07
N GLN A 73 -9.79 -17.19 12.91
CA GLN A 73 -11.11 -16.55 13.10
C GLN A 73 -11.04 -15.55 14.25
#